data_AF-A0A5J9TU46-F1
#
_entry.id   AF-A0A5J9TU46-F1
#
_cell.length_a   1.000
_cell.length_b   1.000
_cell.length_c   1.000
_cell.angle_alpha   90.00
_cell.angle_beta   90.00
_cell.angle_gamma   90.00
#
_symmetry.space_group_name_H-M   'P 1'
#
loop_
_entity.id
_entity.type
_entity.pdbx_description
1 polymer ?
#
loop_
_entity_poly.entity_id
_entity_poly.type
_entity_poly.pdbx_seq_one_letter_code
_entity_poly.pdbx_strand_id
1 'polypeptide(L)'
;MTELLTRYGDVEEVWLDGAKGDKKKMEYMFDTWFALIHQLQQRVVIFSDAGPDTRWVGDEAGVAGYTCWSPFNKSSVTIGHTIDEYSRSGDPFGQDWVPAECDVSIRPGWFWHASEKPKNATTLLDIYYKSVGRNCLLILNVPPNSSGLISDEDMQVLHEFTEIRHTIFSQNFAANATVTASSVRGGMENLQFAPSNVLKDSIYYYWAPQEGETSCEMFIDLGRSISFNVLQLQEPIQMGQRVIEFHVDVLIDGQWQTIIEATTIGYKRLLQFPAVESQYLKLSVDSARADPLISFFGVFMDTFSPRYILENHGKPPRTNSSEAIVLRTDRAAGNKSTAAI
;
A
#
# COMPACT_ATOMS: atom_id res chain seq x y z
N MET A 1 7.02 -15.67 -25.25
CA MET A 1 6.70 -16.18 -23.90
C MET A 1 7.40 -17.51 -23.63
N THR A 2 7.05 -18.62 -24.31
CA THR A 2 7.68 -19.94 -24.08
C THR A 2 9.20 -19.92 -24.14
N GLU A 3 9.78 -19.24 -25.13
CA GLU A 3 11.23 -19.11 -25.24
C GLU A 3 11.87 -18.46 -24.00
N LEU A 4 11.32 -17.34 -23.55
CA LEU A 4 11.84 -16.59 -22.40
C LEU A 4 11.72 -17.39 -21.10
N LEU A 5 10.56 -18.01 -20.86
CA LEU A 5 10.26 -18.72 -19.62
C LEU A 5 10.88 -20.13 -19.52
N THR A 6 11.54 -20.63 -20.57
CA THR A 6 12.17 -21.97 -20.57
C THR A 6 13.67 -21.94 -20.79
N ARG A 7 14.25 -20.83 -21.27
CA ARG A 7 15.66 -20.73 -21.64
C ARG A 7 16.50 -19.79 -20.77
N TYR A 8 15.87 -19.01 -19.89
CA TYR A 8 16.55 -17.94 -19.14
C TYR A 8 16.50 -18.13 -17.61
N GLY A 9 16.30 -19.36 -17.14
CA GLY A 9 16.25 -19.69 -15.72
C GLY A 9 14.90 -19.38 -15.07
N ASP A 10 14.92 -19.23 -13.75
CA ASP A 10 13.74 -18.87 -12.97
C ASP A 10 13.43 -17.38 -13.19
N VAL A 11 12.17 -17.11 -13.58
CA VAL A 11 11.65 -15.76 -13.77
C VAL A 11 10.72 -15.44 -12.61
N GLU A 12 10.98 -14.32 -11.92
CA GLU A 12 10.20 -13.91 -10.75
C GLU A 12 8.93 -13.14 -11.13
N GLU A 13 8.97 -12.41 -12.25
CA GLU A 13 7.83 -11.59 -12.69
C GLU A 13 7.69 -11.52 -14.22
N VAL A 14 6.44 -11.51 -14.70
CA VAL A 14 6.08 -11.22 -16.09
C VAL A 14 5.13 -10.02 -16.12
N TRP A 15 5.56 -8.95 -16.79
CA TRP A 15 4.83 -7.69 -16.88
C TRP A 15 4.09 -7.57 -18.21
N LEU A 16 2.75 -7.52 -18.18
CA LEU A 16 1.89 -7.47 -19.36
C LEU A 16 1.10 -6.17 -19.41
N ASP A 17 1.66 -5.18 -20.11
CA ASP A 17 1.06 -3.86 -20.35
C ASP A 17 -0.31 -3.95 -21.06
N GLY A 18 -1.28 -3.14 -20.62
CA GLY A 18 -2.54 -2.96 -21.32
C GLY A 18 -2.59 -1.81 -22.32
N ALA A 19 -1.55 -0.98 -22.41
CA ALA A 19 -1.47 0.18 -23.29
C ALA A 19 -1.61 -0.22 -24.78
N LYS A 20 -2.50 0.48 -25.49
CA LYS A 20 -2.75 0.29 -26.92
C LYS A 20 -2.78 1.65 -27.61
N GLY A 21 -2.16 1.75 -28.77
CA GLY A 21 -2.29 2.95 -29.61
C GLY A 21 -3.70 3.05 -30.20
N ASP A 22 -4.26 4.27 -30.22
CA ASP A 22 -5.67 4.60 -30.57
C ASP A 22 -6.22 3.98 -31.86
N LYS A 23 -5.34 3.62 -32.81
CA LYS A 23 -5.71 3.11 -34.14
C LYS A 23 -5.69 1.59 -34.25
N LYS A 24 -5.37 0.86 -33.18
CA LYS A 24 -5.23 -0.61 -33.20
C LYS A 24 -6.29 -1.26 -32.32
N LYS A 25 -7.20 -2.00 -32.95
CA LYS A 25 -8.13 -2.90 -32.25
C LYS A 25 -7.49 -4.28 -32.18
N MET A 26 -6.78 -4.53 -31.08
CA MET A 26 -6.19 -5.83 -30.77
C MET A 26 -6.89 -6.41 -29.54
N GLU A 27 -7.33 -7.64 -29.68
CA GLU A 27 -7.83 -8.46 -28.58
C GLU A 27 -6.75 -9.47 -28.21
N TYR A 28 -6.50 -9.60 -26.92
CA TYR A 28 -5.49 -10.49 -26.38
C TYR A 28 -6.16 -11.59 -25.56
N MET A 29 -5.65 -12.80 -25.69
CA MET A 29 -6.12 -13.96 -24.93
C MET A 29 -5.38 -14.03 -23.59
N PHE A 30 -5.54 -13.00 -22.75
CA PHE A 30 -4.79 -12.87 -21.50
C PHE A 30 -4.91 -14.11 -20.60
N ASP A 31 -6.09 -14.69 -20.44
CA ASP A 31 -6.27 -15.92 -19.65
C ASP A 31 -5.44 -17.10 -20.17
N THR A 32 -5.30 -17.22 -21.50
CA THR A 32 -4.44 -18.25 -22.11
C THR A 32 -2.96 -17.97 -21.86
N TRP A 33 -2.57 -16.69 -21.85
CA TRP A 33 -1.20 -16.30 -21.53
C TRP A 33 -0.89 -16.55 -20.06
N PHE A 34 -1.77 -16.18 -19.13
CA PHE A 34 -1.61 -16.43 -17.70
C PHE A 34 -1.45 -17.93 -17.41
N ALA A 35 -2.32 -18.76 -17.99
CA ALA A 35 -2.24 -20.22 -17.85
C ALA A 35 -0.91 -20.77 -18.40
N LEU A 36 -0.45 -20.30 -19.56
CA LEU A 36 0.83 -20.72 -20.13
C LEU A 36 2.01 -20.27 -19.26
N ILE A 37 1.98 -19.05 -18.72
CA ILE A 37 3.03 -18.52 -17.84
C ILE A 37 3.18 -19.40 -16.61
N HIS A 38 2.10 -19.64 -15.87
CA HIS A 38 2.15 -20.50 -14.68
C HIS A 38 2.45 -21.97 -14.99
N GLN A 39 2.07 -22.47 -16.16
CA GLN A 39 2.46 -23.82 -16.60
C GLN A 39 3.98 -23.93 -16.76
N LEU A 40 4.63 -22.90 -17.28
CA LEU A 40 6.08 -22.91 -17.52
C LEU A 40 6.89 -22.52 -16.28
N GLN A 41 6.37 -21.61 -15.46
CA GLN A 41 7.01 -21.06 -14.27
C GLN A 41 5.95 -20.89 -13.16
N GLN A 42 5.79 -21.87 -12.29
CA GLN A 42 4.65 -21.90 -11.34
C GLN A 42 4.67 -20.76 -10.30
N ARG A 43 5.86 -20.28 -9.92
CA ARG A 43 6.03 -19.26 -8.86
C ARG A 43 6.06 -17.82 -9.36
N VAL A 44 6.06 -17.62 -10.67
CA VAL A 44 6.18 -16.28 -11.27
C VAL A 44 4.97 -15.43 -10.91
N VAL A 45 5.20 -14.17 -10.59
CA VAL A 45 4.16 -13.16 -10.42
C VAL A 45 3.80 -12.58 -11.78
N ILE A 46 2.51 -12.43 -12.05
CA ILE A 46 2.03 -11.79 -13.28
C ILE A 46 1.39 -10.46 -12.96
N PHE A 47 2.02 -9.40 -13.45
CA PHE A 47 1.44 -8.07 -13.52
C PHE A 47 0.59 -7.91 -14.78
N SER A 48 -0.57 -7.30 -14.62
CA SER A 48 -1.23 -6.50 -15.66
C SER A 48 -2.05 -5.40 -14.99
N ASP A 49 -2.72 -4.55 -15.75
CA ASP A 49 -3.58 -3.51 -15.18
C ASP A 49 -4.67 -4.03 -14.22
N ALA A 50 -5.06 -5.31 -14.36
CA ALA A 50 -6.14 -5.92 -13.58
C ALA A 50 -5.76 -7.22 -12.84
N GLY A 51 -4.49 -7.61 -12.80
CA GLY A 51 -4.07 -8.93 -12.28
C GLY A 51 -3.56 -9.91 -13.35
N PRO A 52 -3.36 -11.19 -13.05
CA PRO A 52 -4.06 -11.93 -12.01
C PRO A 52 -3.45 -11.82 -10.62
N ASP A 53 -2.15 -11.53 -10.50
CA ASP A 53 -1.41 -11.58 -9.23
C ASP A 53 -1.16 -10.18 -8.67
N THR A 54 -0.80 -9.23 -9.53
CA THR A 54 -0.61 -7.82 -9.17
C THR A 54 -1.31 -6.92 -10.18
N ARG A 55 -1.74 -5.74 -9.72
CA ARG A 55 -2.44 -4.75 -10.54
C ARG A 55 -1.63 -3.48 -10.72
N TRP A 56 -1.88 -2.78 -11.81
CA TRP A 56 -1.48 -1.38 -11.94
C TRP A 56 -2.15 -0.53 -10.86
N VAL A 57 -1.40 0.39 -10.25
CA VAL A 57 -1.97 1.30 -9.25
C VAL A 57 -2.93 2.32 -9.88
N GLY A 58 -2.87 2.59 -11.19
CA GLY A 58 -3.72 3.62 -11.84
C GLY A 58 -3.08 5.01 -11.86
N ASP A 59 -1.74 5.07 -11.84
CA ASP A 59 -0.91 6.27 -11.91
C ASP A 59 0.54 5.88 -12.27
N GLU A 60 1.22 6.70 -13.08
CA GLU A 60 2.66 6.52 -13.43
C GLU A 60 3.59 7.45 -12.63
N ALA A 61 3.05 8.26 -11.69
CA ALA A 61 3.84 9.02 -10.74
C ALA A 61 4.29 8.17 -9.54
N GLY A 62 3.90 6.89 -9.49
CA GLY A 62 4.24 5.94 -8.44
C GLY A 62 3.49 6.21 -7.13
N VAL A 63 2.27 6.78 -7.21
CA VAL A 63 1.50 7.20 -6.03
C VAL A 63 0.23 6.37 -5.85
N ALA A 64 0.18 5.61 -4.76
CA ALA A 64 -1.02 4.91 -4.32
C ALA A 64 -2.00 5.84 -3.60
N GLY A 65 -3.26 5.39 -3.52
CA GLY A 65 -4.26 6.02 -2.66
C GLY A 65 -3.82 6.03 -1.19
N TYR A 66 -4.29 7.03 -0.42
CA TYR A 66 -4.00 7.06 1.03
C TYR A 66 -4.52 5.78 1.72
N THR A 67 -5.66 5.27 1.26
CA THR A 67 -6.17 3.93 1.54
C THR A 67 -5.78 3.03 0.36
N CYS A 68 -5.21 1.84 0.61
CA CYS A 68 -4.92 0.87 -0.44
C CYS A 68 -5.14 -0.57 0.03
N TRP A 69 -6.19 -1.18 -0.50
CA TRP A 69 -6.55 -2.58 -0.30
C TRP A 69 -5.80 -3.47 -1.30
N SER A 70 -5.24 -4.58 -0.82
CA SER A 70 -4.79 -5.69 -1.66
C SER A 70 -5.97 -6.52 -2.20
N PRO A 71 -7.07 -6.73 -1.44
CA PRO A 71 -8.31 -7.23 -2.01
C PRO A 71 -8.81 -6.36 -3.17
N PHE A 72 -9.29 -7.02 -4.23
CA PHE A 72 -9.70 -6.41 -5.49
C PHE A 72 -10.79 -7.25 -6.17
N ASN A 73 -11.59 -6.66 -7.05
CA ASN A 73 -12.53 -7.40 -7.90
C ASN A 73 -12.07 -7.32 -9.35
N LYS A 74 -11.40 -8.39 -9.83
CA LYS A 74 -10.89 -8.42 -11.22
C LYS A 74 -12.00 -8.36 -12.26
N SER A 75 -13.22 -8.78 -11.91
CA SER A 75 -14.38 -8.74 -12.82
C SER A 75 -14.93 -7.33 -13.03
N SER A 76 -14.52 -6.36 -12.20
CA SER A 76 -14.96 -4.96 -12.29
C SER A 76 -14.11 -4.10 -13.21
N VAL A 77 -12.97 -4.62 -13.70
CA VAL A 77 -12.04 -3.91 -14.59
C VAL A 77 -11.60 -4.81 -15.74
N THR A 78 -10.94 -4.24 -16.74
CA THR A 78 -10.37 -4.99 -17.86
C THR A 78 -8.99 -4.44 -18.16
N ILE A 79 -8.07 -5.30 -18.58
CA ILE A 79 -6.70 -4.90 -18.94
C ILE A 79 -6.76 -3.92 -20.12
N GLY A 80 -6.07 -2.79 -19.97
CA GLY A 80 -6.12 -1.62 -20.84
C GLY A 80 -7.27 -0.65 -20.57
N HIS A 81 -8.19 -0.99 -19.65
CA HIS A 81 -9.39 -0.21 -19.32
C HIS A 81 -9.73 -0.35 -17.83
N THR A 82 -8.90 0.25 -16.97
CA THR A 82 -9.15 0.34 -15.53
C THR A 82 -9.85 1.64 -15.16
N ILE A 83 -10.34 1.71 -13.92
CA ILE A 83 -10.77 2.96 -13.28
C ILE A 83 -9.64 3.33 -12.32
N ASP A 84 -8.92 4.42 -12.58
CA ASP A 84 -7.73 4.80 -11.83
C ASP A 84 -7.97 4.87 -10.31
N GLU A 85 -9.06 5.52 -9.88
CA GLU A 85 -9.39 5.67 -8.46
C GLU A 85 -9.65 4.32 -7.76
N TYR A 86 -10.32 3.41 -8.46
CA TYR A 86 -10.56 2.04 -7.97
C TYR A 86 -9.25 1.26 -7.88
N SER A 87 -8.37 1.41 -8.88
CA SER A 87 -7.06 0.75 -8.93
C SER A 87 -6.14 1.24 -7.81
N ARG A 88 -6.14 2.56 -7.55
CA ARG A 88 -5.33 3.19 -6.49
C ARG A 88 -5.75 2.75 -5.10
N SER A 89 -7.06 2.56 -4.88
CA SER A 89 -7.63 2.32 -3.56
C SER A 89 -7.85 0.83 -3.26
N GLY A 90 -8.03 0.01 -4.28
CA GLY A 90 -8.47 -1.38 -4.13
C GLY A 90 -9.92 -1.49 -3.64
N ASP A 91 -10.32 -2.71 -3.26
CA ASP A 91 -11.71 -3.00 -2.90
C ASP A 91 -11.80 -3.83 -1.61
N PRO A 92 -12.30 -3.28 -0.48
CA PRO A 92 -12.44 -4.05 0.76
C PRO A 92 -13.40 -5.24 0.66
N PHE A 93 -14.23 -5.31 -0.38
CA PHE A 93 -15.13 -6.43 -0.67
C PHE A 93 -14.66 -7.28 -1.86
N GLY A 94 -13.50 -6.94 -2.43
CA GLY A 94 -12.85 -7.70 -3.48
C GLY A 94 -12.60 -9.15 -3.07
N GLN A 95 -12.82 -10.07 -4.00
CA GLN A 95 -12.68 -11.52 -3.79
C GLN A 95 -11.30 -12.03 -4.22
N ASP A 96 -10.58 -11.24 -5.01
CA ASP A 96 -9.25 -11.56 -5.50
C ASP A 96 -8.19 -10.83 -4.65
N TRP A 97 -7.08 -11.49 -4.36
CA TRP A 97 -5.93 -10.83 -3.73
C TRP A 97 -4.98 -10.35 -4.83
N VAL A 98 -5.05 -9.05 -5.16
CA VAL A 98 -4.32 -8.47 -6.29
C VAL A 98 -3.66 -7.16 -5.84
N PRO A 99 -2.59 -7.20 -5.02
CA PRO A 99 -1.91 -6.00 -4.55
C PRO A 99 -1.47 -5.08 -5.69
N ALA A 100 -1.41 -3.78 -5.40
CA ALA A 100 -1.01 -2.78 -6.37
C ALA A 100 0.52 -2.66 -6.49
N GLU A 101 0.97 -2.51 -7.74
CA GLU A 101 2.30 -2.05 -8.08
C GLU A 101 2.25 -0.59 -8.54
N CYS A 102 3.11 0.22 -7.93
CA CYS A 102 3.34 1.62 -8.26
C CYS A 102 4.54 1.72 -9.17
N ASP A 103 4.30 1.88 -10.46
CA ASP A 103 5.32 2.07 -11.46
C ASP A 103 5.63 3.55 -11.67
N VAL A 104 6.92 3.86 -11.80
CA VAL A 104 7.39 5.21 -12.06
C VAL A 104 8.79 5.20 -12.66
N SER A 105 9.06 6.09 -13.60
CA SER A 105 10.41 6.31 -14.09
C SER A 105 11.22 7.20 -13.15
N ILE A 106 12.52 6.93 -12.99
CA ILE A 106 13.44 7.85 -12.32
C ILE A 106 13.54 9.18 -13.09
N ARG A 107 13.19 9.22 -14.38
CA ARG A 107 13.18 10.39 -15.26
C ARG A 107 11.74 10.78 -15.64
N PRO A 108 11.51 11.87 -16.40
CA PRO A 108 10.21 12.15 -16.99
C PRO A 108 9.75 11.08 -17.98
N GLY A 109 10.63 10.59 -18.86
CA GLY A 109 10.34 9.53 -19.80
C GLY A 109 10.70 8.14 -19.30
N TRP A 110 10.05 7.11 -19.86
CA TRP A 110 10.40 5.69 -19.66
C TRP A 110 11.70 5.29 -20.35
N PHE A 111 12.02 5.92 -21.48
CA PHE A 111 13.28 5.76 -22.20
C PHE A 111 14.24 6.91 -21.90
N TRP A 112 15.52 6.68 -22.12
CA TRP A 112 16.54 7.69 -21.86
C TRP A 112 16.53 8.81 -22.92
N HIS A 113 16.50 10.05 -22.45
CA HIS A 113 16.68 11.25 -23.27
C HIS A 113 17.77 12.14 -22.68
N ALA A 114 18.72 12.58 -23.51
CA ALA A 114 19.85 13.41 -23.07
C ALA A 114 19.44 14.75 -22.42
N SER A 115 18.26 15.26 -22.79
CA SER A 115 17.69 16.50 -22.25
C SER A 115 17.03 16.34 -20.88
N GLU A 116 16.77 15.10 -20.45
CA GLU A 116 16.11 14.82 -19.19
C GLU A 116 17.12 14.68 -18.05
N LYS A 117 16.61 14.87 -16.82
CA LYS A 117 17.36 14.64 -15.59
C LYS A 117 16.58 13.70 -14.67
N PRO A 118 17.27 12.89 -13.84
CA PRO A 118 16.59 12.08 -12.86
C PRO A 118 15.89 12.96 -11.83
N LYS A 119 14.79 12.45 -11.25
CA LYS A 119 14.22 12.91 -10.00
C LYS A 119 15.32 12.88 -8.93
N ASN A 120 15.28 13.81 -7.98
CA ASN A 120 16.25 13.79 -6.87
C ASN A 120 15.88 12.71 -5.83
N ALA A 121 16.82 12.38 -4.95
CA ALA A 121 16.64 11.33 -3.95
C ALA A 121 15.50 11.61 -2.95
N THR A 122 15.25 12.87 -2.57
CA THR A 122 14.12 13.24 -1.71
C THR A 122 12.76 13.08 -2.39
N THR A 123 12.68 13.28 -3.70
CA THR A 123 11.48 12.97 -4.48
C THR A 123 11.24 11.46 -4.54
N LEU A 124 12.30 10.65 -4.70
CA LEU A 124 12.17 9.18 -4.62
C LEU A 124 11.76 8.71 -3.22
N LEU A 125 12.21 9.41 -2.16
CA LEU A 125 11.75 9.16 -0.79
C LEU A 125 10.24 9.45 -0.63
N ASP A 126 9.74 10.57 -1.14
CA ASP A 126 8.30 10.89 -1.12
C ASP A 126 7.48 9.82 -1.86
N ILE A 127 7.93 9.40 -3.05
CA ILE A 127 7.34 8.29 -3.80
C ILE A 127 7.35 7.00 -2.98
N TYR A 128 8.45 6.69 -2.29
CA TYR A 128 8.56 5.50 -1.43
C TYR A 128 7.52 5.51 -0.30
N TYR A 129 7.32 6.64 0.38
CA TYR A 129 6.25 6.79 1.37
C TYR A 129 4.85 6.66 0.76
N LYS A 130 4.67 7.12 -0.48
CA LYS A 130 3.39 7.09 -1.21
C LYS A 130 3.13 5.79 -1.98
N SER A 131 4.07 4.84 -1.99
CA SER A 131 3.95 3.51 -2.61
C SER A 131 4.18 2.40 -1.57
N VAL A 132 5.44 2.07 -1.27
CA VAL A 132 5.84 1.08 -0.26
C VAL A 132 5.25 1.40 1.11
N GLY A 133 5.19 2.69 1.45
CA GLY A 133 4.56 3.17 2.67
C GLY A 133 3.03 3.08 2.70
N ARG A 134 2.39 2.67 1.61
CA ARG A 134 0.93 2.57 1.47
C ARG A 134 0.48 1.19 0.98
N ASN A 135 1.16 0.11 1.40
CA ASN A 135 0.81 -1.27 1.06
C ASN A 135 0.94 -1.63 -0.44
N CYS A 136 1.84 -0.95 -1.16
CA CYS A 136 2.14 -1.24 -2.57
C CYS A 136 3.58 -1.70 -2.77
N LEU A 137 3.86 -2.29 -3.92
CA LEU A 137 5.23 -2.47 -4.40
C LEU A 137 5.62 -1.25 -5.24
N LEU A 138 6.89 -0.82 -5.17
CA LEU A 138 7.43 0.24 -6.01
C LEU A 138 8.31 -0.38 -7.09
N ILE A 139 7.96 -0.15 -8.36
CA ILE A 139 8.80 -0.50 -9.51
C ILE A 139 9.36 0.79 -10.13
N LEU A 140 10.65 1.02 -9.90
CA LEU A 140 11.36 2.22 -10.36
C LEU A 140 12.13 1.91 -11.66
N ASN A 141 11.67 2.48 -12.78
CA ASN A 141 12.38 2.37 -14.05
C ASN A 141 13.65 3.24 -14.08
N VAL A 142 14.74 2.65 -14.58
CA VAL A 142 16.04 3.31 -14.75
C VAL A 142 16.55 3.03 -16.17
N PRO A 143 16.38 3.97 -17.12
CA PRO A 143 16.63 3.67 -18.52
C PRO A 143 18.12 3.73 -18.88
N PRO A 144 18.68 2.70 -19.54
CA PRO A 144 20.00 2.78 -20.13
C PRO A 144 20.09 3.89 -21.19
N ASN A 145 21.24 4.57 -21.25
CA ASN A 145 21.54 5.60 -22.23
C ASN A 145 21.86 5.00 -23.61
N SER A 146 22.18 5.85 -24.59
CA SER A 146 22.49 5.44 -25.96
C SER A 146 23.74 4.56 -26.12
N SER A 147 24.57 4.44 -25.07
CA SER A 147 25.71 3.52 -25.01
C SER A 147 25.37 2.19 -24.33
N GLY A 148 24.10 1.97 -23.94
CA GLY A 148 23.66 0.77 -23.23
C GLY A 148 24.06 0.72 -21.75
N LEU A 149 24.35 1.87 -21.14
CA LEU A 149 24.78 1.98 -19.74
C LEU A 149 23.81 2.82 -18.93
N ILE A 150 23.68 2.54 -17.63
CA ILE A 150 22.99 3.46 -16.71
C ILE A 150 23.83 4.73 -16.57
N SER A 151 23.18 5.90 -16.60
CA SER A 151 23.89 7.19 -16.52
C SER A 151 24.46 7.41 -15.11
N ASP A 152 25.62 8.08 -15.02
CA ASP A 152 26.26 8.38 -13.73
C ASP A 152 25.34 9.17 -12.79
N GLU A 153 24.54 10.11 -13.33
CA GLU A 153 23.59 10.88 -12.51
C GLU A 153 22.46 10.01 -11.95
N ASP A 154 22.02 8.98 -12.68
CA ASP A 154 20.97 8.07 -12.22
C ASP A 154 21.52 7.16 -11.12
N MET A 155 22.74 6.63 -11.30
CA MET A 155 23.42 5.84 -10.28
C MET A 155 23.65 6.65 -9.00
N GLN A 156 24.06 7.92 -9.11
CA GLN A 156 24.25 8.79 -7.96
C GLN A 156 22.94 8.97 -7.17
N VAL A 157 21.82 9.27 -7.84
CA VAL A 157 20.52 9.41 -7.18
C VAL A 157 20.09 8.11 -6.49
N LEU A 158 20.32 6.95 -7.10
CA LEU A 158 20.00 5.66 -6.50
C LEU A 158 20.83 5.38 -5.23
N HIS A 159 22.11 5.74 -5.24
CA HIS A 159 22.96 5.68 -4.05
C HIS A 159 22.45 6.62 -2.95
N GLU A 160 22.18 7.88 -3.27
CA GLU A 160 21.64 8.86 -2.32
C GLU A 160 20.30 8.39 -1.72
N PHE A 161 19.39 7.89 -2.56
CA PHE A 161 18.11 7.34 -2.12
C PHE A 161 18.29 6.12 -1.20
N THR A 162 19.28 5.26 -1.48
CA THR A 162 19.63 4.13 -0.63
C THR A 162 20.14 4.58 0.73
N GLU A 163 21.08 5.53 0.77
CA GLU A 163 21.65 6.07 2.00
C GLU A 163 20.59 6.77 2.86
N ILE A 164 19.69 7.53 2.25
CA ILE A 164 18.57 8.18 2.93
C ILE A 164 17.70 7.12 3.63
N ARG A 165 17.22 6.10 2.89
CA ARG A 165 16.37 5.05 3.48
C ARG A 165 17.10 4.28 4.58
N HIS A 166 18.37 3.92 4.35
CA HIS A 166 19.17 3.23 5.35
C HIS A 166 19.31 4.07 6.62
N THR A 167 19.59 5.37 6.49
CA THR A 167 19.69 6.27 7.65
C THR A 167 18.40 6.31 8.45
N ILE A 168 17.25 6.51 7.79
CA ILE A 168 15.93 6.61 8.44
C ILE A 168 15.59 5.31 9.19
N PHE A 169 15.76 4.15 8.55
CA PHE A 169 15.26 2.88 9.06
C PHE A 169 16.32 2.03 9.80
N SER A 170 17.57 2.51 9.91
CA SER A 170 18.66 1.79 10.58
C SER A 170 18.45 1.61 12.09
N GLN A 171 17.68 2.50 12.73
CA GLN A 171 17.41 2.44 14.16
C GLN A 171 15.91 2.50 14.44
N ASN A 172 15.32 1.34 14.74
CA ASN A 172 13.97 1.27 15.27
C ASN A 172 13.98 1.60 16.77
N PHE A 173 13.42 2.75 17.16
CA PHE A 173 13.36 3.18 18.56
C PHE A 173 12.40 2.32 19.41
N ALA A 174 11.48 1.57 18.78
CA ALA A 174 10.60 0.65 19.47
C ALA A 174 11.21 -0.74 19.71
N ALA A 175 12.40 -1.05 19.19
CA ALA A 175 12.97 -2.41 19.20
C ALA A 175 13.05 -3.06 20.60
N ASN A 176 13.23 -2.27 21.66
CA ASN A 176 13.27 -2.72 23.05
C ASN A 176 12.13 -2.15 23.90
N ALA A 177 11.04 -1.70 23.27
CA ALA A 177 9.91 -1.14 23.98
C ALA A 177 9.21 -2.20 24.85
N THR A 178 8.51 -1.73 25.88
CA THR A 178 7.54 -2.57 26.59
C THR A 178 6.18 -2.35 25.93
N VAL A 179 5.52 -3.45 25.55
CA VAL A 179 4.22 -3.41 24.86
C VAL A 179 3.17 -4.13 25.70
N THR A 180 2.05 -3.46 25.93
CA THR A 180 0.83 -4.05 26.52
C THR A 180 -0.35 -3.80 25.59
N ALA A 181 -1.44 -4.55 25.76
CA ALA A 181 -2.64 -4.39 24.96
C ALA A 181 -3.90 -4.56 25.82
N SER A 182 -5.01 -4.03 25.33
CA SER A 182 -6.33 -4.15 25.98
C SER A 182 -6.77 -5.61 26.13
N SER A 183 -6.37 -6.47 25.19
CA SER A 183 -6.67 -7.90 25.22
C SER A 183 -5.59 -8.71 24.49
N VAL A 184 -5.55 -10.02 24.76
CA VAL A 184 -4.68 -11.00 24.08
C VAL A 184 -5.48 -12.27 23.89
N ARG A 185 -5.47 -12.82 22.67
CA ARG A 185 -6.18 -14.07 22.34
C ARG A 185 -5.77 -15.22 23.25
N GLY A 186 -6.74 -15.85 23.90
CA GLY A 186 -6.48 -16.94 24.83
C GLY A 186 -5.90 -16.49 26.18
N GLY A 187 -5.90 -15.19 26.47
CA GLY A 187 -5.48 -14.61 27.75
C GLY A 187 -4.11 -13.95 27.72
N MET A 188 -3.84 -13.09 28.71
CA MET A 188 -2.62 -12.25 28.78
C MET A 188 -1.31 -13.04 28.86
N GLU A 189 -1.36 -14.30 29.30
CA GLU A 189 -0.19 -15.18 29.41
C GLU A 189 0.11 -15.94 28.10
N ASN A 190 -0.74 -15.81 27.08
CA ASN A 190 -0.53 -16.50 25.80
C ASN A 190 0.60 -15.86 24.98
N LEU A 191 1.76 -16.51 25.01
CA LEU A 191 2.96 -16.06 24.29
C LEU A 191 2.82 -16.11 22.76
N GLN A 192 1.91 -16.92 22.21
CA GLN A 192 1.71 -17.02 20.76
C GLN A 192 1.21 -15.71 20.16
N PHE A 193 0.37 -14.98 20.89
CA PHE A 193 -0.26 -13.73 20.46
C PHE A 193 0.12 -12.54 21.34
N ALA A 194 1.23 -12.64 22.07
CA ALA A 194 1.66 -11.62 23.02
C ALA A 194 1.89 -10.26 22.32
N PRO A 195 1.59 -9.13 22.98
CA PRO A 195 1.79 -7.79 22.40
C PRO A 195 3.24 -7.53 21.96
N SER A 196 4.22 -8.10 22.67
CA SER A 196 5.64 -7.96 22.32
C SER A 196 6.04 -8.61 20.98
N ASN A 197 5.16 -9.43 20.37
CA ASN A 197 5.42 -9.97 19.04
C ASN A 197 5.52 -8.89 17.96
N VAL A 198 4.89 -7.73 18.14
CA VAL A 198 4.96 -6.62 17.17
C VAL A 198 6.35 -5.96 17.07
N LEU A 199 7.26 -6.29 17.99
CA LEU A 199 8.64 -5.78 17.95
C LEU A 199 9.57 -6.65 17.12
N LYS A 200 9.09 -7.81 16.63
CA LYS A 200 9.84 -8.73 15.79
C LYS A 200 9.61 -8.36 14.33
N ASP A 201 10.67 -8.07 13.60
CA ASP A 201 10.60 -7.76 12.16
C ASP A 201 10.26 -9.03 11.35
N SER A 202 8.98 -9.43 11.39
CA SER A 202 8.46 -10.62 10.72
C SER A 202 6.93 -10.61 10.69
N ILE A 203 6.36 -10.91 9.52
CA ILE A 203 4.90 -11.05 9.38
C ILE A 203 4.34 -12.32 10.06
N TYR A 204 5.19 -13.23 10.52
CA TYR A 204 4.76 -14.51 11.13
C TYR A 204 4.63 -14.45 12.65
N TYR A 205 5.19 -13.44 13.29
CA TYR A 205 4.92 -13.13 14.69
C TYR A 205 3.98 -11.95 14.73
N TYR A 206 2.88 -12.08 15.45
CA TYR A 206 1.89 -11.02 15.54
C TYR A 206 1.20 -11.03 16.90
N TRP A 207 0.69 -9.87 17.26
CA TRP A 207 -0.27 -9.73 18.33
C TRP A 207 -1.68 -9.94 17.77
N ALA A 208 -2.53 -10.57 18.58
CA ALA A 208 -3.95 -10.77 18.26
C ALA A 208 -4.81 -10.53 19.50
N PRO A 209 -5.91 -9.76 19.38
CA PRO A 209 -6.89 -9.62 20.44
C PRO A 209 -7.78 -10.86 20.55
N GLN A 210 -8.69 -10.83 21.53
CA GLN A 210 -9.71 -11.86 21.66
C GLN A 210 -10.57 -11.96 20.38
N GLU A 211 -11.07 -13.16 20.11
CA GLU A 211 -11.87 -13.41 18.92
C GLU A 211 -13.16 -12.57 18.94
N GLY A 212 -13.47 -11.94 17.79
CA GLY A 212 -14.66 -11.09 17.62
C GLY A 212 -14.48 -9.64 18.04
N GLU A 213 -13.35 -9.24 18.65
CA GLU A 213 -13.06 -7.82 18.92
C GLU A 213 -12.66 -7.10 17.64
N THR A 214 -13.41 -6.09 17.21
CA THR A 214 -13.10 -5.29 16.00
C THR A 214 -12.42 -3.96 16.29
N SER A 215 -12.21 -3.64 17.56
CA SER A 215 -11.45 -2.49 18.03
C SER A 215 -10.57 -2.90 19.20
N CYS A 216 -9.41 -2.24 19.33
CA CYS A 216 -8.42 -2.59 20.35
C CYS A 216 -7.41 -1.47 20.58
N GLU A 217 -6.76 -1.51 21.74
CA GLU A 217 -5.69 -0.58 22.08
C GLU A 217 -4.41 -1.34 22.41
N MET A 218 -3.28 -0.79 21.96
CA MET A 218 -1.94 -1.24 22.29
C MET A 218 -1.14 -0.06 22.81
N PHE A 219 -0.51 -0.24 23.97
CA PHE A 219 0.32 0.77 24.62
C PHE A 219 1.79 0.39 24.45
N ILE A 220 2.60 1.36 24.03
CA ILE A 220 4.02 1.18 23.76
C ILE A 220 4.78 2.17 24.64
N ASP A 221 5.65 1.64 25.51
CA ASP A 221 6.60 2.41 26.29
C ASP A 221 8.00 2.22 25.69
N LEU A 222 8.55 3.29 25.09
CA LEU A 222 9.89 3.30 24.50
C LEU A 222 11.02 3.21 25.55
N GLY A 223 10.70 3.28 26.84
CA GLY A 223 11.61 3.24 27.97
C GLY A 223 12.34 4.57 28.24
N ARG A 224 12.27 5.51 27.29
CA ARG A 224 12.79 6.88 27.43
C ARG A 224 12.06 7.82 26.49
N SER A 225 12.06 9.10 26.83
CA SER A 225 11.68 10.18 25.91
C SER A 225 12.63 10.21 24.71
N ILE A 226 12.10 10.22 23.49
CA ILE A 226 12.88 10.32 22.26
C ILE A 226 12.09 11.07 21.19
N SER A 227 12.80 11.75 20.28
CA SER A 227 12.18 12.43 19.16
C SER A 227 12.08 11.54 17.92
N PHE A 228 10.92 11.54 17.28
CA PHE A 228 10.61 10.72 16.11
C PHE A 228 9.49 11.36 15.29
N ASN A 229 9.36 10.94 14.03
CA ASN A 229 8.38 11.51 13.08
C ASN A 229 7.91 10.51 12.00
N VAL A 230 8.26 9.23 12.15
CA VAL A 230 7.83 8.15 11.25
C VAL A 230 7.39 6.94 12.08
N LEU A 231 6.21 6.40 11.76
CA LEU A 231 5.75 5.10 12.26
C LEU A 231 5.68 4.08 11.13
N GLN A 232 6.04 2.83 11.42
CA GLN A 232 5.80 1.68 10.57
C GLN A 232 4.81 0.73 11.24
N LEU A 233 3.79 0.31 10.49
CA LEU A 233 2.85 -0.74 10.91
C LEU A 233 2.76 -1.82 9.85
N GLN A 234 2.54 -3.06 10.27
CA GLN A 234 2.33 -4.20 9.37
C GLN A 234 1.24 -5.13 9.93
N GLU A 235 0.49 -5.76 9.02
CA GLU A 235 -0.41 -6.87 9.29
C GLU A 235 0.25 -8.19 8.83
N PRO A 236 -0.08 -9.34 9.46
CA PRO A 236 0.30 -10.66 8.95
C PRO A 236 -0.55 -11.01 7.72
N ILE A 237 -0.21 -10.48 6.54
CA ILE A 237 -1.06 -10.57 5.33
C ILE A 237 -1.39 -11.99 4.85
N GLN A 238 -0.63 -13.01 5.27
CA GLN A 238 -1.00 -14.42 5.07
C GLN A 238 -2.33 -14.80 5.76
N MET A 239 -2.79 -13.98 6.71
CA MET A 239 -4.08 -14.06 7.40
C MET A 239 -5.12 -13.05 6.87
N GLY A 240 -4.83 -12.41 5.73
CA GLY A 240 -5.62 -11.35 5.11
C GLY A 240 -5.30 -9.95 5.64
N GLN A 241 -5.86 -8.95 4.96
CA GLN A 241 -5.83 -7.53 5.35
C GLN A 241 -7.13 -7.17 6.08
N ARG A 242 -7.04 -6.61 7.28
CA ARG A 242 -8.17 -6.49 8.22
C ARG A 242 -8.43 -5.07 8.67
N VAL A 243 -7.41 -4.31 9.06
CA VAL A 243 -7.59 -2.96 9.63
C VAL A 243 -8.19 -2.00 8.61
N ILE A 244 -9.27 -1.31 8.99
CA ILE A 244 -9.99 -0.34 8.16
C ILE A 244 -9.63 1.09 8.58
N GLU A 245 -9.60 1.36 9.89
CA GLU A 245 -9.34 2.68 10.48
C GLU A 245 -8.61 2.53 11.82
N PHE A 246 -7.64 3.39 12.06
CA PHE A 246 -6.89 3.46 13.31
C PHE A 246 -6.33 4.86 13.53
N HIS A 247 -5.95 5.14 14.77
CA HIS A 247 -5.19 6.34 15.14
C HIS A 247 -4.03 6.00 16.07
N VAL A 248 -3.08 6.93 16.15
CA VAL A 248 -1.97 6.85 17.11
C VAL A 248 -1.90 8.12 17.93
N ASP A 249 -1.88 7.94 19.24
CA ASP A 249 -1.66 9.00 20.22
C ASP A 249 -0.25 8.92 20.81
N VAL A 250 0.27 10.06 21.24
CA VAL A 250 1.47 10.18 22.07
C VAL A 250 1.14 10.90 23.37
N LEU A 251 1.86 10.59 24.45
CA LEU A 251 1.70 11.30 25.72
C LEU A 251 2.63 12.51 25.75
N ILE A 252 2.07 13.71 25.79
CA ILE A 252 2.78 14.99 25.89
C ILE A 252 2.17 15.78 27.06
N ASP A 253 3.00 16.24 27.99
CA ASP A 253 2.58 16.97 29.19
C ASP A 253 1.46 16.27 29.99
N GLY A 254 1.51 14.93 30.03
CA GLY A 254 0.53 14.10 30.74
C GLY A 254 -0.82 13.96 30.03
N GLN A 255 -0.96 14.44 28.79
CA GLN A 255 -2.17 14.32 27.98
C GLN A 255 -1.89 13.52 26.71
N TRP A 256 -2.80 12.61 26.37
CA TRP A 256 -2.76 11.90 25.10
C TRP A 256 -3.16 12.85 23.98
N GLN A 257 -2.31 12.96 22.95
CA GLN A 257 -2.53 13.79 21.77
C GLN A 257 -2.41 12.93 20.52
N THR A 258 -3.42 12.97 19.67
CA THR A 258 -3.44 12.25 18.41
C THR A 258 -2.47 12.88 17.42
N ILE A 259 -1.53 12.08 16.91
CA ILE A 259 -0.53 12.50 15.92
C ILE A 259 -0.84 11.94 14.52
N ILE A 260 -1.62 10.87 14.45
CA ILE A 260 -1.98 10.18 13.20
C ILE A 260 -3.45 9.74 13.28
N GLU A 261 -4.21 10.03 12.22
CA GLU A 261 -5.46 9.35 11.84
C GLU A 261 -5.24 8.66 10.48
N ALA A 262 -5.50 7.36 10.37
CA ALA A 262 -5.18 6.57 9.18
C ALA A 262 -6.19 5.45 8.92
N THR A 263 -6.11 4.88 7.71
CA THR A 263 -7.03 3.83 7.25
C THR A 263 -6.37 2.45 7.23
N THR A 264 -6.09 1.90 6.05
CA THR A 264 -5.52 0.56 5.87
C THR A 264 -4.07 0.46 6.33
N ILE A 265 -3.67 -0.72 6.84
CA ILE A 265 -2.27 -1.06 7.11
C ILE A 265 -1.69 -1.96 6.01
N GLY A 266 -2.19 -3.19 5.87
CA GLY A 266 -1.69 -4.18 4.92
C GLY A 266 -0.28 -4.68 5.23
N TYR A 267 0.48 -5.04 4.19
CA TYR A 267 1.85 -5.55 4.31
C TYR A 267 2.77 -4.56 4.99
N LYS A 268 2.67 -3.28 4.64
CA LYS A 268 3.47 -2.20 5.21
C LYS A 268 2.78 -0.86 5.07
N ARG A 269 2.70 -0.15 6.20
CA ARG A 269 2.24 1.22 6.30
C ARG A 269 3.33 2.07 6.92
N LEU A 270 3.74 3.14 6.23
CA LEU A 270 4.65 4.16 6.76
C LEU A 270 3.88 5.48 6.88
N LEU A 271 3.94 6.07 8.06
CA LEU A 271 3.19 7.28 8.39
C LEU A 271 4.18 8.34 8.87
N GLN A 272 4.27 9.42 8.10
CA GLN A 272 5.02 10.62 8.49
C GLN A 272 4.10 11.58 9.25
N PHE A 273 4.66 12.36 10.16
CA PHE A 273 3.96 13.41 10.93
C PHE A 273 4.97 14.47 11.39
N PRO A 274 4.55 15.63 11.92
CA PRO A 274 5.49 16.57 12.55
C PRO A 274 6.27 15.89 13.68
N ALA A 275 7.57 16.17 13.79
CA ALA A 275 8.40 15.57 14.83
C ALA A 275 7.86 15.90 16.23
N VAL A 276 7.69 14.86 17.03
CA VAL A 276 7.30 14.94 18.44
C VAL A 276 8.40 14.36 19.29
N GLU A 277 8.40 14.69 20.58
CA GLU A 277 9.24 14.03 21.58
C GLU A 277 8.31 13.39 22.62
N SER A 278 8.40 12.06 22.76
CA SER A 278 7.59 11.32 23.73
C SER A 278 8.23 9.98 24.07
N GLN A 279 7.82 9.41 25.20
CA GLN A 279 8.16 8.05 25.62
C GLN A 279 7.02 7.06 25.34
N TYR A 280 5.77 7.53 25.37
CA TYR A 280 4.60 6.67 25.37
C TYR A 280 3.77 6.90 24.12
N LEU A 281 3.44 5.80 23.45
CA LEU A 281 2.54 5.77 22.30
C LEU A 281 1.36 4.86 22.60
N LYS A 282 0.22 5.17 21.97
CA LYS A 282 -0.96 4.31 21.97
C LYS A 282 -1.45 4.12 20.55
N LEU A 283 -1.45 2.89 20.07
CA LEU A 283 -2.14 2.49 18.83
C LEU A 283 -3.56 2.08 19.18
N SER A 284 -4.54 2.71 18.55
CA SER A 284 -5.95 2.38 18.68
C SER A 284 -6.48 1.95 17.32
N VAL A 285 -6.91 0.69 17.19
CA VAL A 285 -7.66 0.25 16.00
C VAL A 285 -9.13 0.55 16.25
N ASP A 286 -9.70 1.40 15.41
CA ASP A 286 -11.08 1.88 15.55
C ASP A 286 -12.07 0.95 14.85
N SER A 287 -11.66 0.38 13.72
CA SER A 287 -12.45 -0.62 13.00
C SER A 287 -11.61 -1.55 12.15
N ALA A 288 -12.10 -2.79 11.98
CA ALA A 288 -11.46 -3.83 11.18
C ALA A 288 -12.52 -4.79 10.59
N ARG A 289 -12.18 -5.45 9.47
CA ARG A 289 -13.03 -6.45 8.78
C ARG A 289 -13.21 -7.74 9.59
N ALA A 290 -12.30 -8.00 10.53
CA ALA A 290 -12.27 -9.09 11.49
C ALA A 290 -11.42 -8.64 12.69
N ASP A 291 -11.11 -9.53 13.63
CA ASP A 291 -10.15 -9.23 14.70
C ASP A 291 -8.83 -8.67 14.13
N PRO A 292 -8.38 -7.47 14.53
CA PRO A 292 -7.19 -6.86 13.96
C PRO A 292 -5.94 -7.62 14.39
N LEU A 293 -5.02 -7.82 13.45
CA LEU A 293 -3.75 -8.50 13.70
C LEU A 293 -2.62 -7.56 13.34
N ILE A 294 -1.68 -7.33 14.26
CA ILE A 294 -0.53 -6.45 14.04
C ILE A 294 0.73 -7.31 14.14
N SER A 295 1.53 -7.34 13.07
CA SER A 295 2.78 -8.10 13.02
C SER A 295 4.00 -7.24 13.31
N PHE A 296 3.94 -5.94 13.06
CA PHE A 296 5.07 -5.05 13.34
C PHE A 296 4.64 -3.64 13.75
N PHE A 297 5.36 -3.07 14.70
CA PHE A 297 5.29 -1.67 15.12
C PHE A 297 6.72 -1.09 15.20
N GLY A 298 7.03 -0.12 14.36
CA GLY A 298 8.33 0.55 14.31
C GLY A 298 8.22 2.06 14.49
N VAL A 299 9.22 2.65 15.14
CA VAL A 299 9.32 4.09 15.38
C VAL A 299 10.68 4.58 14.87
N PHE A 300 10.68 5.58 14.00
CA PHE A 300 11.86 6.05 13.29
C PHE A 300 11.91 7.58 13.18
N MET A 301 13.08 8.11 12.79
CA MET A 301 13.29 9.52 12.52
C MET A 301 13.74 9.72 11.07
N ASP A 302 13.00 10.56 10.35
CA ASP A 302 13.32 11.09 9.03
C ASP A 302 13.75 12.55 9.13
N THR A 303 15.04 12.77 8.87
CA THR A 303 15.67 14.10 8.88
C THR A 303 15.81 14.70 7.47
N PHE A 304 15.33 14.02 6.42
CA PHE A 304 15.55 14.37 5.02
C PHE A 304 14.32 14.97 4.35
N SER A 305 13.11 14.49 4.69
CA SER A 305 11.89 15.06 4.14
C SER A 305 11.72 16.53 4.54
N PRO A 306 11.23 17.40 3.61
CA PRO A 306 10.91 18.78 3.94
C PRO A 306 9.93 18.84 5.11
N ARG A 307 10.06 19.84 5.99
CA ARG A 307 9.15 20.02 7.14
C ARG A 307 7.69 19.90 6.68
N TYR A 308 7.01 18.91 7.24
CA TYR A 308 5.64 18.48 6.97
C TYR A 308 4.71 19.65 6.62
N ILE A 309 4.20 19.70 5.38
CA ILE A 309 2.99 20.47 5.06
C ILE A 309 1.86 19.45 5.17
N LEU A 310 1.01 19.61 6.18
CA LEU A 310 -0.20 18.79 6.36
C LEU A 310 -1.00 18.75 5.04
N GLU A 311 -0.95 17.63 4.33
CA GLU A 311 -1.97 17.32 3.33
C GLU A 311 -3.27 17.05 4.11
N ASN A 312 -4.14 18.06 4.20
CA ASN A 312 -5.50 17.93 4.70
C ASN A 312 -6.27 16.97 3.76
N HIS A 313 -6.14 15.67 3.96
CA HIS A 313 -7.03 14.71 3.34
C HIS A 313 -8.38 14.82 4.06
N GLY A 314 -9.33 15.53 3.42
CA GLY A 314 -10.68 15.69 3.93
C GLY A 314 -11.32 14.33 4.19
N LYS A 315 -11.93 14.19 5.37
CA LYS A 315 -12.76 13.04 5.74
C LYS A 315 -13.79 12.76 4.63
N PRO A 316 -14.01 11.51 4.22
CA PRO A 316 -15.20 11.20 3.44
C PRO A 316 -16.45 11.52 4.29
N PRO A 317 -17.53 12.03 3.68
CA PRO A 317 -18.72 12.42 4.44
C PRO A 317 -19.34 11.19 5.11
N ARG A 318 -19.55 11.29 6.43
CA ARG A 318 -20.36 10.33 7.19
C ARG A 318 -21.78 10.33 6.63
N THR A 319 -22.13 9.35 5.81
CA THR A 319 -23.54 9.05 5.51
C THR A 319 -24.14 8.34 6.72
N ASN A 320 -24.93 9.08 7.51
CA ASN A 320 -25.86 8.48 8.46
C ASN A 320 -26.84 7.62 7.67
N SER A 321 -26.70 6.29 7.79
CA SER A 321 -27.63 5.33 7.20
C SER A 321 -28.93 5.31 8.01
N SER A 322 -29.85 6.20 7.66
CA SER A 322 -31.26 6.05 8.00
C SER A 322 -32.09 6.77 6.96
N GLU A 323 -32.14 6.22 5.74
CA GLU A 323 -33.25 6.47 4.82
C GLU A 323 -33.43 5.26 3.91
N ALA A 324 -34.63 4.67 4.00
CA ALA A 324 -35.04 3.49 3.27
C ALA A 324 -35.16 3.80 1.77
N ILE A 325 -34.42 3.08 0.93
CA ILE A 325 -34.55 3.14 -0.51
C ILE A 325 -35.81 2.36 -0.92
N VAL A 326 -36.87 3.10 -1.23
CA VAL A 326 -38.06 2.58 -1.92
C VAL A 326 -37.69 2.35 -3.39
N LEU A 327 -37.57 1.09 -3.78
CA LEU A 327 -37.46 0.65 -5.17
C LEU A 327 -38.74 1.05 -5.94
N ARG A 328 -38.64 2.04 -6.83
CA ARG A 328 -39.64 2.27 -7.88
C ARG A 328 -39.25 1.49 -9.13
N THR A 329 -40.06 0.48 -9.42
CA THR A 329 -40.09 -0.24 -10.69
C THR A 329 -40.85 0.59 -11.72
N ASP A 330 -40.19 1.06 -12.78
CA ASP A 330 -40.89 1.57 -13.96
C ASP A 330 -40.92 0.49 -15.05
N ARG A 331 -42.13 -0.04 -15.24
CA ARG A 331 -42.53 -0.89 -16.35
C ARG A 331 -42.77 -0.03 -17.59
N ALA A 332 -42.28 -0.53 -18.72
CA ALA A 332 -42.63 -0.05 -20.04
C ALA A 332 -44.13 -0.23 -20.38
N ALA A 333 -44.72 0.85 -20.87
CA ALA A 333 -45.85 0.92 -21.81
C ALA A 333 -45.74 2.32 -22.44
N GLY A 334 -45.71 2.53 -23.75
CA GLY A 334 -46.62 2.00 -24.74
C GLY A 334 -47.43 3.14 -25.34
N ASN A 335 -46.94 3.68 -26.46
CA ASN A 335 -47.68 4.14 -27.64
C ASN A 335 -48.11 5.62 -27.84
N LYS A 336 -47.88 6.03 -29.10
CA LYS A 336 -48.56 7.00 -30.00
C LYS A 336 -48.16 8.49 -30.05
N SER A 337 -47.47 8.79 -31.16
CA SER A 337 -47.82 9.75 -32.23
C SER A 337 -48.42 11.11 -31.88
N THR A 338 -47.71 12.16 -32.30
CA THR A 338 -48.24 13.26 -33.11
C THR A 338 -47.14 13.87 -33.97
N ALA A 339 -47.53 14.29 -35.18
CA ALA A 339 -46.70 14.74 -36.28
C ALA A 339 -46.31 16.22 -36.19
N ALA A 340 -45.21 16.59 -36.85
CA ALA A 340 -45.04 17.89 -37.47
C ALA A 340 -44.07 17.79 -38.66
N ILE A 341 -44.66 17.95 -39.86
CA ILE A 341 -44.11 18.29 -41.19
C ILE A 341 -43.30 17.19 -41.91
#